data_AF-A0A2W0B6Z6-F1
#
_entry.id   AF-A0A2W0B6Z6-F1
#
_cell.length_a   1.000
_cell.length_b   1.000
_cell.length_c   1.000
_cell.angle_alpha   90.00
_cell.angle_beta   90.00
_cell.angle_gamma   90.00
#
_symmetry.space_group_name_H-M   'P 1'
#
loop_
_entity.id
_entity.type
_entity.pdbx_description
1 polymer ?
#
loop_
_entity_poly.entity_id
_entity_poly.type
_entity_poly.pdbx_seq_one_letter_code
_entity_poly.pdbx_strand_id
1 'polypeptide(L)'
;MALSRAIAFLRSAPRALSLSARKMRSATGCTTSNRQFRPKVSVDKLLVRTFPIRFAPRKQKSAPTATSPRRGTTTPGWPKSLFRARISSTSWDATFTWRPARTALTRSRSLSTMSRLRSTEATSTNSYTQRHEQELEADEHPVRAKLGGEEVLDIQLRGEYAYTALGKGGFRFYDVAQIDNKDFSEKIVTAPVSPWGQKFYVKSKYATAIATPTTLGVDPLRTHDPQNEEQNIHLMYGFLYGTDKYEGLVVIGNSLKDKKDFAGVGTLLDGNPANNFVRRAATFNPDGKLNGAHRITIAGAYAYILCDRGLEVVSLDDPLHPKITAEVGAPVLNEPTGVAVQFRYAFVTDKEGLKVLEVTHLDQPKLIEAARVPLRDARNVYLARTYAYVSNGRDGMAIVDIERPERPKLAQMFNANGELKDTRDIKTGMVSSSQFAFVADGEAGFKIVQLFSPVDNDKFYGFSPPPTPKLVARYKTKGPALIVSEGTDRDRGVDESGNQLSVFGRRGARPFNQQEMQRMYMRNGELYTVTNDPPGRPVDSHTPIKAGDAPAEEKKGSGGER
;
A
#
# COMPACT_ATOMS: atom_id res chain seq x y z
N MET A 1 61.12 40.33 5.10
CA MET A 1 61.85 39.12 4.69
C MET A 1 61.14 38.53 3.47
N ALA A 2 61.83 38.57 2.33
CA ALA A 2 61.61 37.95 1.00
C ALA A 2 60.17 37.75 0.47
N LEU A 3 59.67 38.60 -0.44
CA LEU A 3 59.75 38.58 -1.94
C LEU A 3 58.97 37.40 -2.58
N SER A 4 57.89 37.55 -3.37
CA SER A 4 57.58 38.33 -4.60
C SER A 4 57.95 37.68 -5.95
N ARG A 5 56.97 37.72 -6.88
CA ARG A 5 56.99 37.63 -8.39
C ARG A 5 56.98 36.21 -8.99
N ALA A 6 56.03 35.80 -9.86
CA ALA A 6 55.42 36.33 -11.10
C ALA A 6 56.24 36.05 -12.38
N ILE A 7 55.59 35.44 -13.40
CA ILE A 7 55.76 35.45 -14.89
C ILE A 7 54.86 34.29 -15.42
N ALA A 8 53.73 34.43 -16.14
CA ALA A 8 53.36 35.07 -17.42
C ALA A 8 53.46 34.14 -18.67
N PHE A 9 52.28 33.70 -19.15
CA PHE A 9 51.74 33.67 -20.54
C PHE A 9 52.63 33.40 -21.77
N LEU A 10 52.24 32.42 -22.63
CA LEU A 10 51.75 32.64 -24.02
C LEU A 10 51.54 31.33 -24.84
N ARG A 11 50.34 31.22 -25.45
CA ARG A 11 49.92 30.71 -26.81
C ARG A 11 50.59 29.42 -27.36
N SER A 12 49.87 28.45 -27.94
CA SER A 12 48.97 28.58 -29.11
C SER A 12 48.14 27.29 -29.36
N ALA A 13 46.94 27.44 -29.93
CA ALA A 13 46.01 26.39 -30.35
C ALA A 13 46.33 25.81 -31.77
N PRO A 14 45.43 25.06 -32.44
CA PRO A 14 45.50 23.62 -32.72
C PRO A 14 45.79 23.28 -34.20
N ARG A 15 46.09 22.00 -34.52
CA ARG A 15 46.01 21.49 -35.90
C ARG A 15 45.41 20.09 -35.99
N ALA A 16 44.36 20.03 -36.81
CA ALA A 16 43.76 18.83 -37.38
C ALA A 16 44.68 18.21 -38.44
N LEU A 17 44.53 16.90 -38.68
CA LEU A 17 44.86 16.26 -39.96
C LEU A 17 43.99 15.01 -40.17
N SER A 18 43.22 15.07 -41.25
CA SER A 18 42.42 14.02 -41.88
C SER A 18 43.23 13.25 -42.93
N LEU A 19 42.88 11.99 -43.21
CA LEU A 19 42.91 11.25 -44.50
C LEU A 19 42.50 9.78 -44.18
N SER A 20 41.35 9.19 -44.60
CA SER A 20 40.89 8.78 -45.96
C SER A 20 41.92 7.91 -46.70
N ALA A 21 41.67 6.74 -47.31
CA ALA A 21 40.51 5.87 -47.58
C ALA A 21 41.00 4.52 -48.20
N ARG A 22 40.09 3.54 -48.31
CA ARG A 22 39.94 2.38 -49.27
C ARG A 22 39.63 1.09 -48.49
N LYS A 23 38.47 0.43 -48.60
CA LYS A 23 37.66 -0.08 -49.73
C LYS A 23 38.30 -1.28 -50.44
N MET A 24 37.85 -2.50 -50.12
CA MET A 24 37.72 -3.62 -51.07
C MET A 24 36.62 -4.61 -50.63
N ARG A 25 35.74 -4.94 -51.58
CA ARG A 25 34.84 -6.11 -51.65
C ARG A 25 35.73 -7.35 -51.92
N SER A 26 35.34 -8.64 -51.87
CA SER A 26 34.13 -9.38 -52.26
C SER A 26 34.37 -10.87 -52.05
N ALA A 27 33.29 -11.68 -51.99
CA ALA A 27 33.16 -13.09 -52.43
C ALA A 27 33.97 -14.14 -51.64
N THR A 28 33.58 -15.40 -51.37
CA THR A 28 32.57 -16.39 -51.84
C THR A 28 32.72 -17.56 -50.83
N GLY A 29 31.69 -18.27 -50.36
CA GLY A 29 31.05 -19.38 -51.08
C GLY A 29 31.39 -20.76 -50.45
N CYS A 30 30.34 -21.51 -50.10
CA CYS A 30 30.19 -22.98 -50.08
C CYS A 30 30.88 -23.92 -49.05
N THR A 31 30.00 -24.54 -48.24
CA THR A 31 29.81 -26.00 -47.99
C THR A 31 30.99 -26.89 -47.56
N THR A 32 30.85 -27.57 -46.41
CA THR A 32 30.53 -29.02 -46.35
C THR A 32 30.33 -29.53 -44.92
N SER A 33 29.52 -30.59 -44.85
CA SER A 33 28.98 -31.35 -43.73
C SER A 33 29.93 -32.37 -43.09
N ASN A 34 29.76 -32.67 -41.80
CA ASN A 34 29.51 -34.04 -41.27
C ASN A 34 29.19 -33.93 -39.76
N ARG A 35 28.04 -34.45 -39.28
CA ARG A 35 27.85 -35.79 -38.67
C ARG A 35 28.84 -36.05 -37.51
N GLN A 36 28.47 -36.56 -36.34
CA GLN A 36 27.26 -37.06 -35.69
C GLN A 36 27.80 -37.51 -34.31
N PHE A 37 27.11 -37.31 -33.19
CA PHE A 37 26.99 -38.33 -32.13
C PHE A 37 26.05 -37.80 -31.04
N ARG A 38 24.87 -38.43 -30.97
CA ARG A 38 24.04 -38.51 -29.77
C ARG A 38 24.38 -39.82 -29.06
N PRO A 39 24.06 -39.92 -27.77
CA PRO A 39 23.16 -41.01 -27.39
C PRO A 39 21.94 -40.51 -26.60
N LYS A 40 20.84 -41.23 -26.81
CA LYS A 40 19.62 -41.27 -25.99
C LYS A 40 19.71 -42.46 -25.01
N VAL A 41 18.71 -42.53 -24.11
CA VAL A 41 18.27 -43.64 -23.21
C VAL A 41 18.67 -43.37 -21.75
N SER A 42 17.86 -43.51 -20.70
CA SER A 42 16.41 -43.67 -20.44
C SER A 42 16.23 -43.49 -18.92
N VAL A 43 15.00 -43.20 -18.47
CA VAL A 43 14.57 -42.96 -17.09
C VAL A 43 14.63 -44.24 -16.25
N ASP A 44 15.19 -44.18 -15.02
CA ASP A 44 14.58 -44.80 -13.84
C ASP A 44 15.15 -44.26 -12.49
N LYS A 45 14.30 -44.34 -11.47
CA LYS A 45 14.38 -43.80 -10.09
C LYS A 45 15.72 -44.03 -9.35
N LEU A 46 16.22 -43.03 -8.61
CA LEU A 46 16.72 -43.22 -7.22
C LEU A 46 17.03 -41.89 -6.48
N LEU A 47 16.47 -41.80 -5.26
CA LEU A 47 16.78 -40.96 -4.09
C LEU A 47 17.83 -39.83 -4.19
N VAL A 48 17.40 -38.60 -3.93
CA VAL A 48 18.28 -37.53 -3.41
C VAL A 48 18.39 -37.69 -1.89
N ARG A 49 19.55 -38.17 -1.43
CA ARG A 49 19.97 -38.11 -0.03
C ARG A 49 20.28 -36.65 0.34
N THR A 50 19.64 -36.15 1.39
CA THR A 50 20.04 -34.93 2.11
C THR A 50 21.35 -35.16 2.87
N PHE A 51 22.38 -34.36 2.58
CA PHE A 51 23.58 -34.25 3.42
C PHE A 51 23.32 -33.19 4.51
N PRO A 52 23.43 -33.52 5.81
CA PRO A 52 23.38 -32.51 6.87
C PRO A 52 24.75 -31.84 7.04
N ILE A 53 24.80 -30.53 6.89
CA ILE A 53 25.95 -29.72 7.33
C ILE A 53 25.82 -29.52 8.85
N ARG A 54 26.71 -30.15 9.63
CA ARG A 54 26.86 -29.91 11.07
C ARG A 54 27.74 -28.68 11.29
N PHE A 55 27.23 -27.66 11.98
CA PHE A 55 28.06 -26.62 12.59
C PHE A 55 28.51 -27.07 13.99
N ALA A 56 29.83 -27.05 14.23
CA ALA A 56 30.42 -27.23 15.55
C ALA A 56 30.54 -25.86 16.27
N PRO A 57 30.25 -25.75 17.57
CA PRO A 57 30.33 -24.48 18.28
C PRO A 57 31.79 -24.10 18.60
N ARG A 58 32.19 -22.89 18.20
CA ARG A 58 33.49 -22.30 18.55
C ARG A 58 33.35 -21.50 19.85
N LYS A 59 34.07 -21.90 20.90
CA LYS A 59 34.16 -21.20 22.19
C LYS A 59 34.70 -19.77 21.99
N GLN A 60 33.95 -18.76 22.43
CA GLN A 60 34.40 -17.37 22.48
C GLN A 60 35.04 -17.11 23.85
N LYS A 61 36.31 -16.68 23.86
CA LYS A 61 37.03 -16.23 25.07
C LYS A 61 36.60 -14.80 25.42
N SER A 62 36.36 -14.56 26.70
CA SER A 62 36.08 -13.26 27.31
C SER A 62 37.30 -12.34 27.31
N ALA A 63 37.06 -11.03 27.17
CA ALA A 63 38.03 -9.97 27.43
C ALA A 63 37.33 -8.82 28.21
N PRO A 64 38.08 -8.03 29.02
CA PRO A 64 37.57 -7.49 30.29
C PRO A 64 36.92 -6.10 30.20
N THR A 65 36.10 -5.84 31.22
CA THR A 65 35.31 -4.64 31.47
C THR A 65 36.18 -3.42 31.81
N ALA A 66 35.94 -2.29 31.13
CA ALA A 66 36.50 -0.99 31.47
C ALA A 66 35.47 -0.16 32.28
N THR A 67 35.88 0.26 33.47
CA THR A 67 35.18 1.17 34.39
C THR A 67 35.43 2.64 34.02
N SER A 68 34.41 3.50 34.12
CA SER A 68 34.61 4.94 34.33
C SER A 68 33.49 5.52 35.23
N PRO A 69 33.75 6.60 36.00
CA PRO A 69 33.06 6.88 37.25
C PRO A 69 31.89 7.87 37.11
N ARG A 70 30.84 7.68 37.93
CA ARG A 70 29.76 8.68 38.13
C ARG A 70 30.10 9.59 39.31
N ARG A 71 30.06 10.91 39.08
CA ARG A 71 29.96 11.95 40.12
C ARG A 71 28.55 11.94 40.71
N GLY A 72 28.45 12.02 42.03
CA GLY A 72 27.21 12.13 42.77
C GLY A 72 26.76 13.57 43.00
N THR A 73 25.46 13.75 43.17
CA THR A 73 24.86 14.85 43.93
C THR A 73 23.63 14.31 44.65
N THR A 74 23.58 14.63 45.94
CA THR A 74 22.66 14.21 46.99
C THR A 74 21.44 15.12 47.13
N THR A 75 20.26 14.56 47.42
CA THR A 75 19.18 15.22 48.19
C THR A 75 18.39 14.17 49.02
N PRO A 76 17.79 14.54 50.17
CA PRO A 76 17.56 13.63 51.31
C PRO A 76 16.11 13.11 51.51
N GLY A 77 15.98 12.11 52.41
CA GLY A 77 14.83 11.19 52.69
C GLY A 77 13.49 11.81 53.14
N TRP A 78 12.40 11.08 53.44
CA TRP A 78 12.08 9.75 54.00
C TRP A 78 10.54 9.49 53.78
N PRO A 79 9.86 8.40 54.24
CA PRO A 79 10.30 7.10 54.77
C PRO A 79 9.70 5.88 54.02
N LYS A 80 10.28 4.71 54.30
CA LYS A 80 9.89 3.38 53.82
C LYS A 80 8.77 2.77 54.67
N SER A 81 7.79 2.13 54.02
CA SER A 81 7.08 0.98 54.57
C SER A 81 6.69 -0.03 53.47
N LEU A 82 7.31 -1.21 53.56
CA LEU A 82 6.78 -2.55 53.26
C LEU A 82 6.00 -2.76 51.95
N PHE A 83 6.61 -3.45 50.97
CA PHE A 83 6.09 -4.71 50.40
C PHE A 83 7.19 -5.37 49.55
N ARG A 84 7.42 -6.67 49.78
CA ARG A 84 8.49 -7.47 49.17
C ARG A 84 7.85 -8.35 48.09
N ALA A 85 8.07 -8.04 46.81
CA ALA A 85 7.68 -8.91 45.70
C ALA A 85 8.93 -9.48 45.03
N ARG A 86 9.08 -10.82 45.10
CA ARG A 86 10.02 -11.61 44.29
C ARG A 86 9.47 -11.69 42.87
N ILE A 87 10.28 -11.29 41.89
CA ILE A 87 10.05 -11.63 40.48
C ILE A 87 10.96 -12.85 40.19
N SER A 88 10.35 -13.99 39.87
CA SER A 88 11.02 -15.15 39.28
C SER A 88 10.53 -15.33 37.85
N SER A 89 11.46 -15.35 36.91
CA SER A 89 11.28 -15.71 35.51
C SER A 89 11.06 -17.21 35.36
N THR A 90 10.04 -17.63 34.62
CA THR A 90 9.91 -19.01 34.13
C THR A 90 9.45 -19.03 32.68
N SER A 91 10.32 -19.56 31.83
CA SER A 91 10.09 -20.01 30.47
C SER A 91 9.18 -21.24 30.44
N TRP A 92 8.28 -21.31 29.46
CA TRP A 92 7.50 -22.52 29.18
C TRP A 92 7.86 -23.05 27.79
N ASP A 93 8.60 -24.17 27.78
CA ASP A 93 8.64 -25.14 26.69
C ASP A 93 7.54 -26.17 26.97
N ALA A 94 6.67 -26.44 26.00
CA ALA A 94 5.72 -27.55 26.06
C ALA A 94 5.87 -28.43 24.82
N THR A 95 6.52 -29.58 25.01
CA THR A 95 6.56 -30.71 24.08
C THR A 95 5.36 -31.61 24.37
N PHE A 96 4.47 -31.79 23.40
CA PHE A 96 3.36 -32.74 23.49
C PHE A 96 3.80 -34.11 22.97
N THR A 97 3.74 -35.14 23.83
CA THR A 97 3.88 -36.55 23.44
C THR A 97 2.54 -37.27 23.64
N TRP A 98 2.13 -38.01 22.61
CA TRP A 98 0.89 -38.78 22.58
C TRP A 98 1.09 -40.16 23.24
N ARG A 99 0.22 -40.54 24.19
CA ARG A 99 0.06 -41.93 24.65
C ARG A 99 -1.43 -42.27 24.72
N PRO A 100 -1.89 -43.42 24.18
CA PRO A 100 -3.27 -43.85 24.32
C PRO A 100 -3.44 -44.69 25.59
N ALA A 101 -4.48 -44.44 26.36
CA ALA A 101 -4.94 -45.34 27.42
C ALA A 101 -6.35 -45.85 27.07
N ARG A 102 -6.47 -47.17 26.93
CA ARG A 102 -7.75 -47.90 26.93
C ARG A 102 -8.27 -47.96 28.37
N THR A 103 -9.57 -47.76 28.56
CA THR A 103 -10.29 -48.38 29.69
C THR A 103 -11.76 -48.53 29.33
N ALA A 104 -12.24 -49.77 29.44
CA ALA A 104 -13.64 -50.14 29.35
C ALA A 104 -14.29 -49.98 30.73
N LEU A 105 -15.52 -49.49 30.79
CA LEU A 105 -16.42 -49.72 31.92
C LEU A 105 -17.88 -49.68 31.49
N THR A 106 -18.61 -50.58 32.13
CA THR A 106 -19.91 -51.17 31.79
C THR A 106 -21.13 -50.35 32.23
N ARG A 107 -22.25 -50.59 31.53
CA ARG A 107 -23.61 -50.06 31.72
C ARG A 107 -24.15 -50.11 33.16
N SER A 108 -24.93 -49.11 33.56
CA SER A 108 -26.28 -49.29 34.15
C SER A 108 -27.15 -48.02 34.02
N ARG A 109 -28.46 -48.18 34.23
CA ARG A 109 -29.62 -47.43 33.68
C ARG A 109 -29.93 -46.09 34.37
N SER A 110 -30.56 -45.15 33.63
CA SER A 110 -31.93 -44.65 33.92
C SER A 110 -32.34 -43.57 32.90
N LEU A 111 -33.34 -43.89 32.07
CA LEU A 111 -34.04 -42.99 31.15
C LEU A 111 -35.26 -42.44 31.88
N SER A 112 -35.37 -41.12 32.09
CA SER A 112 -36.66 -40.38 32.17
C SER A 112 -36.50 -38.89 32.51
N THR A 113 -35.68 -38.11 31.81
CA THR A 113 -35.78 -36.63 31.92
C THR A 113 -35.22 -35.85 30.71
N MET A 114 -35.16 -36.45 29.52
CA MET A 114 -34.53 -35.84 28.32
C MET A 114 -35.48 -35.66 27.12
N SER A 115 -36.78 -35.37 27.34
CA SER A 115 -37.71 -35.10 26.24
C SER A 115 -38.11 -33.62 26.07
N ARG A 116 -37.66 -32.69 26.93
CA ARG A 116 -38.04 -31.26 26.85
C ARG A 116 -36.93 -30.27 26.52
N LEU A 117 -35.70 -30.72 26.29
CA LEU A 117 -34.58 -29.84 25.93
C LEU A 117 -34.09 -30.00 24.47
N ARG A 118 -34.71 -30.88 23.66
CA ARG A 118 -34.31 -31.11 22.27
C ARG A 118 -35.09 -30.31 21.21
N SER A 119 -36.10 -29.53 21.59
CA SER A 119 -36.93 -28.80 20.62
C SER A 119 -36.50 -27.35 20.37
N THR A 120 -35.63 -26.77 21.21
CA THR A 120 -35.19 -25.37 21.07
C THR A 120 -33.80 -25.20 20.43
N GLU A 121 -32.95 -26.23 20.42
CA GLU A 121 -31.66 -26.18 19.71
C GLU A 121 -31.77 -26.59 18.23
N ALA A 122 -32.73 -27.47 17.88
CA ALA A 122 -32.89 -28.01 16.53
C ALA A 122 -33.44 -26.99 15.50
N THR A 123 -34.02 -25.87 15.94
CA THR A 123 -34.55 -24.82 15.05
C THR A 123 -33.47 -23.85 14.58
N SER A 124 -32.36 -23.69 15.32
CA SER A 124 -31.26 -22.82 14.92
C SER A 124 -30.34 -23.46 13.89
N THR A 125 -30.06 -24.76 14.05
CA THR A 125 -29.18 -25.53 13.15
C THR A 125 -29.81 -25.73 11.78
N ASN A 126 -31.14 -25.88 11.71
CA ASN A 126 -31.85 -26.08 10.44
C ASN A 126 -31.83 -24.83 9.54
N SER A 127 -31.75 -23.63 10.13
CA SER A 127 -31.68 -22.37 9.38
C SER A 127 -30.32 -22.15 8.71
N TYR A 128 -29.22 -22.57 9.36
CA TYR A 128 -27.88 -22.49 8.79
C TYR A 128 -27.76 -23.47 7.63
N THR A 129 -28.17 -24.72 7.82
CA THR A 129 -28.08 -25.74 6.77
C THR A 129 -28.96 -25.40 5.57
N GLN A 130 -30.20 -24.91 5.76
CA GLN A 130 -31.06 -24.49 4.65
C GLN A 130 -30.55 -23.25 3.93
N ARG A 131 -30.02 -22.25 4.66
CA ARG A 131 -29.45 -21.05 4.04
C ARG A 131 -28.16 -21.39 3.29
N HIS A 132 -27.36 -22.29 3.84
CA HIS A 132 -26.19 -22.86 3.19
C HIS A 132 -26.58 -23.64 1.94
N GLU A 133 -27.59 -24.52 1.99
CA GLU A 133 -28.11 -25.26 0.84
C GLU A 133 -28.65 -24.34 -0.27
N GLN A 134 -29.35 -23.25 0.08
CA GLN A 134 -29.80 -22.25 -0.90
C GLN A 134 -28.65 -21.48 -1.56
N GLU A 135 -27.57 -21.20 -0.81
CA GLU A 135 -26.35 -20.58 -1.34
C GLU A 135 -25.51 -21.56 -2.19
N LEU A 136 -25.63 -22.87 -1.91
CA LEU A 136 -25.00 -23.96 -2.65
C LEU A 136 -25.72 -24.28 -3.98
N GLU A 137 -27.05 -24.17 -4.02
CA GLU A 137 -27.88 -24.44 -5.22
C GLU A 137 -27.82 -23.33 -6.28
N ALA A 138 -27.46 -22.10 -5.89
CA ALA A 138 -27.10 -21.07 -6.84
C ALA A 138 -25.80 -21.49 -7.57
N ASP A 139 -25.74 -21.37 -8.90
CA ASP A 139 -24.60 -21.67 -9.80
C ASP A 139 -23.37 -20.74 -9.56
N GLU A 140 -23.01 -20.55 -8.30
CA GLU A 140 -22.10 -19.59 -7.71
C GLU A 140 -21.01 -20.29 -6.87
N HIS A 141 -20.75 -21.58 -7.10
CA HIS A 141 -19.76 -22.30 -6.31
C HIS A 141 -18.33 -22.19 -6.90
N PRO A 142 -17.28 -21.90 -6.10
CA PRO A 142 -15.90 -21.71 -6.56
C PRO A 142 -15.27 -22.93 -7.25
N VAL A 143 -15.77 -24.13 -6.97
CA VAL A 143 -15.31 -25.39 -7.61
C VAL A 143 -15.83 -25.52 -9.05
N ARG A 144 -16.96 -24.86 -9.38
CA ARG A 144 -17.58 -24.87 -10.72
C ARG A 144 -17.38 -23.56 -11.50
N ALA A 145 -17.15 -22.45 -10.81
CA ALA A 145 -16.87 -21.18 -11.44
C ALA A 145 -15.49 -21.19 -12.10
N LYS A 146 -15.43 -21.61 -13.37
CA LYS A 146 -14.40 -21.15 -14.30
C LYS A 146 -14.60 -19.63 -14.48
N LEU A 147 -14.14 -18.85 -13.52
CA LEU A 147 -14.03 -17.40 -13.67
C LEU A 147 -13.09 -17.17 -14.85
N GLY A 148 -13.65 -16.84 -16.02
CA GLY A 148 -12.88 -16.61 -17.24
C GLY A 148 -12.17 -15.27 -17.15
N GLY A 149 -10.89 -15.20 -17.54
CA GLY A 149 -10.03 -14.02 -17.33
C GLY A 149 -8.87 -14.41 -16.43
N GLU A 150 -7.74 -14.79 -17.04
CA GLU A 150 -6.54 -15.27 -16.32
C GLU A 150 -5.62 -14.14 -15.87
N GLU A 151 -5.89 -12.90 -16.30
CA GLU A 151 -5.00 -11.75 -16.10
C GLU A 151 -5.48 -10.88 -14.94
N VAL A 152 -4.56 -10.61 -14.01
CA VAL A 152 -4.78 -9.70 -12.88
C VAL A 152 -4.51 -8.27 -13.37
N LEU A 153 -5.58 -7.50 -13.59
CA LEU A 153 -5.49 -6.12 -14.05
C LEU A 153 -5.13 -5.15 -12.92
N ASP A 154 -5.59 -5.47 -11.71
CA ASP A 154 -5.28 -4.70 -10.50
C ASP A 154 -5.29 -5.61 -9.26
N ILE A 155 -4.53 -5.20 -8.24
CA ILE A 155 -4.37 -5.95 -6.99
C ILE A 155 -4.13 -5.02 -5.81
N GLN A 156 -4.80 -5.30 -4.70
CA GLN A 156 -4.60 -4.63 -3.42
C GLN A 156 -4.43 -5.66 -2.31
N LEU A 157 -3.38 -5.55 -1.52
CA LEU A 157 -3.20 -6.30 -0.27
C LEU A 157 -3.87 -5.52 0.87
N ARG A 158 -4.68 -6.18 1.69
CA ARG A 158 -5.17 -5.63 2.96
C ARG A 158 -5.39 -6.73 3.98
N GLY A 159 -4.57 -6.71 5.03
CA GLY A 159 -4.52 -7.78 6.03
C GLY A 159 -4.01 -9.09 5.42
N GLU A 160 -4.73 -10.17 5.71
CA GLU A 160 -4.39 -11.54 5.28
C GLU A 160 -4.82 -11.87 3.85
N TYR A 161 -5.44 -10.92 3.14
CA TYR A 161 -6.04 -11.16 1.83
C TYR A 161 -5.50 -10.21 0.76
N ALA A 162 -5.29 -10.77 -0.43
CA ALA A 162 -5.07 -10.03 -1.66
C ALA A 162 -6.36 -10.00 -2.49
N TYR A 163 -6.81 -8.82 -2.84
CA TYR A 163 -8.03 -8.58 -3.61
C TYR A 163 -7.64 -8.22 -5.05
N THR A 164 -8.24 -8.86 -6.05
CA THR A 164 -7.86 -8.67 -7.45
C THR A 164 -9.05 -8.34 -8.35
N ALA A 165 -8.80 -7.56 -9.40
CA ALA A 165 -9.70 -7.37 -10.54
C ALA A 165 -9.21 -8.21 -11.74
N LEU A 166 -10.07 -9.07 -12.29
CA LEU A 166 -9.72 -10.10 -13.29
C LEU A 166 -10.42 -9.92 -14.65
N GLY A 167 -10.77 -8.69 -15.03
CA GLY A 167 -11.55 -8.44 -16.24
C GLY A 167 -12.88 -9.19 -16.20
N LYS A 168 -13.12 -10.06 -17.19
CA LYS A 168 -14.33 -10.91 -17.27
C LYS A 168 -14.49 -11.85 -16.07
N GLY A 169 -13.43 -12.07 -15.29
CA GLY A 169 -13.44 -12.92 -14.11
C GLY A 169 -14.07 -12.26 -12.89
N GLY A 170 -14.39 -10.96 -12.98
CA GLY A 170 -14.88 -10.17 -11.87
C GLY A 170 -13.80 -9.92 -10.82
N PHE A 171 -14.22 -9.79 -9.57
CA PHE A 171 -13.33 -9.63 -8.43
C PHE A 171 -13.08 -10.96 -7.75
N ARG A 172 -11.83 -11.24 -7.37
CA ARG A 172 -11.46 -12.47 -6.67
C ARG A 172 -10.48 -12.18 -5.55
N PHE A 173 -10.62 -12.89 -4.44
CA PHE A 173 -9.80 -12.70 -3.26
C PHE A 173 -9.02 -13.97 -2.97
N TYR A 174 -7.78 -13.76 -2.55
CA TYR A 174 -6.83 -14.81 -2.25
C TYR A 174 -6.35 -14.64 -0.82
N ASP A 175 -6.36 -15.72 -0.07
CA ASP A 175 -5.67 -15.76 1.20
C ASP A 175 -4.17 -15.81 0.93
N VAL A 176 -3.47 -14.87 1.54
CA VAL A 176 -2.04 -14.68 1.49
C VAL A 176 -1.44 -14.56 2.90
N ALA A 177 -2.14 -15.01 3.94
CA ALA A 177 -1.74 -14.85 5.34
C ALA A 177 -0.35 -15.42 5.66
N GLN A 178 0.10 -16.39 4.87
CA GLN A 178 1.37 -17.10 5.08
C GLN A 178 2.48 -16.66 4.11
N ILE A 179 2.27 -15.65 3.26
CA ILE A 179 3.32 -15.23 2.31
C ILE A 179 4.49 -14.53 3.01
N ASP A 180 4.25 -13.94 4.18
CA ASP A 180 5.25 -13.26 5.01
C ASP A 180 5.71 -14.12 6.21
N ASN A 181 5.09 -15.29 6.43
CA ASN A 181 5.51 -16.23 7.44
C ASN A 181 6.80 -16.95 7.02
N LYS A 182 7.89 -16.65 7.74
CA LYS A 182 9.22 -17.22 7.47
C LYS A 182 9.38 -18.67 7.92
N ASP A 183 8.54 -19.14 8.85
CA ASP A 183 8.61 -20.48 9.42
C ASP A 183 7.68 -21.47 8.69
N PHE A 184 6.64 -20.97 8.03
CA PHE A 184 5.64 -21.78 7.34
C PHE A 184 5.35 -21.21 5.94
N SER A 185 5.73 -21.95 4.90
CA SER A 185 5.47 -21.56 3.52
C SER A 185 4.20 -22.23 3.01
N GLU A 186 3.08 -21.50 3.05
CA GLU A 186 1.86 -21.90 2.35
C GLU A 186 1.80 -21.25 0.97
N LYS A 187 1.12 -21.92 0.04
CA LYS A 187 0.79 -21.32 -1.24
C LYS A 187 -0.33 -20.31 -1.03
N ILE A 188 -0.44 -19.35 -1.94
CA ILE A 188 -1.64 -18.52 -2.07
C ILE A 188 -2.85 -19.43 -2.33
N VAL A 189 -3.88 -19.33 -1.49
CA VAL A 189 -5.08 -20.19 -1.57
C VAL A 189 -6.33 -19.37 -1.85
N THR A 190 -7.29 -19.98 -2.55
CA THR A 190 -8.60 -19.38 -2.83
C THR A 190 -9.66 -19.78 -1.81
N ALA A 191 -9.35 -20.77 -0.99
CA ALA A 191 -10.16 -21.18 0.14
C ALA A 191 -9.30 -21.79 1.26
N PRO A 192 -8.90 -21.02 2.29
CA PRO A 192 -8.05 -21.50 3.38
C PRO A 192 -8.71 -22.59 4.24
N VAL A 193 -10.05 -22.58 4.34
CA VAL A 193 -10.77 -23.50 5.23
C VAL A 193 -11.41 -24.64 4.43
N SER A 194 -12.32 -24.28 3.51
CA SER A 194 -13.00 -25.24 2.64
C SER A 194 -13.54 -24.52 1.41
N PRO A 195 -13.40 -25.08 0.20
CA PRO A 195 -14.07 -24.54 -0.99
C PRO A 195 -15.59 -24.41 -0.86
N TRP A 196 -16.20 -25.12 0.10
CA TRP A 196 -17.65 -25.14 0.33
C TRP A 196 -18.10 -24.18 1.44
N GLY A 197 -17.18 -23.69 2.28
CA GLY A 197 -17.53 -22.88 3.45
C GLY A 197 -17.39 -21.37 3.27
N GLN A 198 -17.17 -20.89 2.05
CA GLN A 198 -16.77 -19.50 1.80
C GLN A 198 -16.93 -19.07 0.33
N LYS A 199 -17.13 -17.77 0.11
CA LYS A 199 -17.23 -17.11 -1.20
C LYS A 199 -16.30 -15.90 -1.26
N PHE A 200 -15.13 -16.11 -1.87
CA PHE A 200 -14.06 -15.11 -2.05
C PHE A 200 -14.03 -14.52 -3.47
N TYR A 201 -15.21 -14.22 -4.02
CA TYR A 201 -15.30 -13.59 -5.32
C TYR A 201 -16.63 -12.86 -5.50
N VAL A 202 -16.63 -11.85 -6.36
CA VAL A 202 -17.82 -11.10 -6.76
C VAL A 202 -17.84 -11.01 -8.29
N LYS A 203 -18.89 -11.56 -8.91
CA LYS A 203 -19.06 -11.50 -10.37
C LYS A 203 -19.22 -10.04 -10.80
N SER A 204 -18.64 -9.69 -11.95
CA SER A 204 -18.73 -8.39 -12.61
C SER A 204 -18.59 -8.58 -14.12
N LYS A 205 -19.08 -7.66 -14.94
CA LYS A 205 -19.01 -7.78 -16.41
C LYS A 205 -17.57 -7.74 -16.92
N TYR A 206 -16.78 -6.80 -16.41
CA TYR A 206 -15.36 -6.61 -16.70
C TYR A 206 -14.69 -5.75 -15.61
N ALA A 207 -14.26 -6.39 -14.52
CA ALA A 207 -13.57 -5.72 -13.40
C ALA A 207 -12.19 -5.20 -13.83
N THR A 208 -11.90 -3.93 -13.58
CA THR A 208 -10.70 -3.24 -14.07
C THR A 208 -9.74 -2.83 -12.97
N ALA A 209 -10.23 -2.27 -11.86
CA ALA A 209 -9.43 -1.88 -10.71
C ALA A 209 -10.10 -2.20 -9.37
N ILE A 210 -9.32 -2.31 -8.30
CA ILE A 210 -9.79 -2.61 -6.94
C ILE A 210 -9.02 -1.73 -5.94
N ALA A 211 -9.73 -1.05 -5.05
CA ALA A 211 -9.15 -0.24 -4.00
C ALA A 211 -9.76 -0.58 -2.64
N THR A 212 -8.90 -0.48 -1.63
CA THR A 212 -9.29 -0.41 -0.23
C THR A 212 -9.08 1.03 0.25
N PRO A 213 -9.93 1.57 1.14
CA PRO A 213 -9.68 2.91 1.70
C PRO A 213 -8.39 2.99 2.53
N THR A 214 -7.89 1.84 2.98
CA THR A 214 -6.63 1.68 3.69
C THR A 214 -6.09 0.26 3.48
N THR A 215 -4.77 0.09 3.53
CA THR A 215 -4.09 -1.22 3.50
C THR A 215 -4.24 -2.00 4.80
N LEU A 216 -4.78 -1.36 5.85
CA LEU A 216 -5.08 -1.98 7.14
C LEU A 216 -6.50 -2.55 7.16
N GLY A 217 -6.69 -3.68 7.86
CA GLY A 217 -8.03 -4.16 8.19
C GLY A 217 -8.59 -3.33 9.35
N VAL A 218 -9.54 -2.45 9.06
CA VAL A 218 -10.17 -1.59 10.08
C VAL A 218 -11.65 -1.96 10.16
N ASP A 219 -12.10 -2.43 11.33
CA ASP A 219 -13.50 -2.79 11.57
C ASP A 219 -14.29 -1.57 12.09
N PRO A 220 -15.21 -1.01 11.29
CA PRO A 220 -16.04 0.12 11.71
C PRO A 220 -17.09 -0.23 12.78
N LEU A 221 -17.41 -1.50 12.97
CA LEU A 221 -18.43 -1.96 13.92
C LEU A 221 -17.85 -2.54 15.21
N ARG A 222 -16.53 -2.48 15.39
CA ARG A 222 -15.87 -2.99 16.59
C ARG A 222 -16.42 -2.30 17.84
N THR A 223 -16.45 -3.03 18.95
CA THR A 223 -16.82 -2.44 20.24
C THR A 223 -15.73 -1.49 20.71
N HIS A 224 -16.10 -0.25 21.01
CA HIS A 224 -15.18 0.76 21.54
C HIS A 224 -15.16 0.70 23.07
N ASP A 225 -13.98 0.78 23.68
CA ASP A 225 -13.85 1.13 25.10
C ASP A 225 -13.93 2.67 25.22
N PRO A 226 -14.95 3.22 25.89
CA PRO A 226 -15.09 4.67 26.07
C PRO A 226 -13.86 5.32 26.71
N GLN A 227 -13.08 4.57 27.50
CA GLN A 227 -11.87 5.09 28.14
C GLN A 227 -10.77 5.44 27.14
N ASN A 228 -10.77 4.84 25.94
CA ASN A 228 -9.74 5.09 24.94
C ASN A 228 -9.91 6.45 24.25
N GLU A 229 -11.11 7.05 24.31
CA GLU A 229 -11.45 8.32 23.64
C GLU A 229 -11.18 8.28 22.12
N GLU A 230 -11.32 7.10 21.52
CA GLU A 230 -11.17 6.87 20.09
C GLU A 230 -12.32 7.50 19.31
N GLN A 231 -12.04 7.94 18.07
CA GLN A 231 -13.07 8.39 17.15
C GLN A 231 -13.80 7.20 16.55
N ASN A 232 -15.04 7.42 16.11
CA ASN A 232 -15.76 6.46 15.29
C ASN A 232 -14.99 6.21 13.98
N ILE A 233 -14.87 4.94 13.61
CA ILE A 233 -14.31 4.55 12.33
C ILE A 233 -15.43 4.67 11.29
N HIS A 234 -15.11 5.33 10.17
CA HIS A 234 -16.08 5.54 9.11
C HIS A 234 -16.54 4.22 8.47
N LEU A 235 -17.82 4.11 8.15
CA LEU A 235 -18.40 2.87 7.61
C LEU A 235 -17.73 2.41 6.31
N MET A 236 -17.20 3.34 5.51
CA MET A 236 -16.53 3.05 4.25
C MET A 236 -15.39 2.03 4.38
N TYR A 237 -14.70 1.98 5.52
CA TYR A 237 -13.60 1.04 5.76
C TYR A 237 -14.06 -0.42 5.84
N GLY A 238 -15.34 -0.62 6.15
CA GLY A 238 -15.97 -1.93 6.10
C GLY A 238 -16.02 -2.51 4.69
N PHE A 239 -15.98 -1.71 3.63
CA PHE A 239 -16.18 -2.17 2.24
C PHE A 239 -14.89 -2.16 1.41
N LEU A 240 -14.95 -2.82 0.24
CA LEU A 240 -13.98 -2.65 -0.84
C LEU A 240 -14.67 -1.94 -2.01
N TYR A 241 -13.87 -1.28 -2.85
CA TYR A 241 -14.37 -0.51 -3.98
C TYR A 241 -13.70 -1.00 -5.25
N GLY A 242 -14.47 -1.64 -6.12
CA GLY A 242 -14.03 -2.09 -7.43
C GLY A 242 -14.54 -1.16 -8.52
N THR A 243 -13.82 -1.07 -9.63
CA THR A 243 -14.34 -0.50 -10.87
C THR A 243 -14.55 -1.58 -11.90
N ASP A 244 -15.58 -1.39 -12.70
CA ASP A 244 -15.93 -2.23 -13.83
C ASP A 244 -16.09 -1.35 -15.07
N LYS A 245 -15.54 -1.81 -16.20
CA LYS A 245 -15.56 -1.07 -17.46
C LYS A 245 -16.98 -0.66 -17.90
N TYR A 246 -17.99 -1.46 -17.58
CA TYR A 246 -19.37 -1.26 -18.02
C TYR A 246 -20.33 -0.93 -16.88
N GLU A 247 -20.05 -1.45 -15.67
CA GLU A 247 -20.92 -1.27 -14.50
C GLU A 247 -20.52 -0.09 -13.62
N GLY A 248 -19.39 0.58 -13.88
CA GLY A 248 -18.91 1.72 -13.10
C GLY A 248 -18.34 1.29 -11.75
N LEU A 249 -18.78 1.94 -10.67
CA LEU A 249 -18.34 1.62 -9.31
C LEU A 249 -19.11 0.42 -8.76
N VAL A 250 -18.39 -0.58 -8.26
CA VAL A 250 -18.94 -1.76 -7.57
C VAL A 250 -18.48 -1.71 -6.12
N VAL A 251 -19.44 -1.59 -5.19
CA VAL A 251 -19.17 -1.63 -3.75
C VAL A 251 -19.30 -3.07 -3.29
N ILE A 252 -18.21 -3.60 -2.72
CA ILE A 252 -18.08 -5.01 -2.40
C ILE A 252 -18.08 -5.21 -0.90
N GLY A 253 -18.92 -6.14 -0.46
CA GLY A 253 -19.18 -6.47 0.93
C GLY A 253 -20.64 -6.80 1.20
N ASN A 254 -20.96 -7.12 2.45
CA ASN A 254 -22.30 -7.39 2.93
C ASN A 254 -23.03 -6.09 3.32
N SER A 255 -24.31 -6.01 3.00
CA SER A 255 -25.14 -4.83 3.34
C SER A 255 -25.50 -4.83 4.83
N LEU A 256 -25.76 -3.65 5.38
CA LEU A 256 -26.14 -3.46 6.80
C LEU A 256 -27.60 -3.83 7.14
N LYS A 257 -28.36 -4.44 6.21
CA LYS A 257 -29.83 -4.56 6.35
C LYS A 257 -30.29 -5.50 7.46
N ASP A 258 -29.46 -6.46 7.86
CA ASP A 258 -29.71 -7.31 9.03
C ASP A 258 -28.75 -6.93 10.16
N LYS A 259 -29.25 -6.62 11.36
CA LYS A 259 -28.45 -6.33 12.58
C LYS A 259 -27.50 -7.48 13.03
N LYS A 260 -27.38 -8.52 12.21
CA LYS A 260 -26.55 -9.72 12.42
C LYS A 260 -25.44 -9.85 11.37
N ASP A 261 -25.43 -9.00 10.34
CA ASP A 261 -24.43 -9.03 9.27
C ASP A 261 -23.31 -8.03 9.57
N PHE A 262 -22.05 -8.49 9.46
CA PHE A 262 -20.88 -7.61 9.48
C PHE A 262 -20.95 -6.65 8.29
N ALA A 263 -20.69 -5.36 8.53
CA ALA A 263 -20.60 -4.39 7.46
C ALA A 263 -19.52 -4.79 6.45
N GLY A 264 -19.89 -4.82 5.18
CA GLY A 264 -18.96 -5.01 4.09
C GLY A 264 -18.20 -6.33 4.16
N VAL A 265 -16.88 -6.28 4.18
CA VAL A 265 -15.95 -7.41 4.21
C VAL A 265 -15.38 -7.66 5.61
N GLY A 266 -16.03 -7.16 6.66
CA GLY A 266 -15.64 -7.42 8.06
C GLY A 266 -15.60 -8.90 8.45
N THR A 267 -16.35 -9.76 7.74
CA THR A 267 -16.26 -11.22 7.87
C THR A 267 -14.84 -11.77 7.64
N LEU A 268 -13.98 -11.05 6.89
CA LEU A 268 -12.61 -11.48 6.66
C LEU A 268 -11.66 -11.09 7.82
N LEU A 269 -12.16 -10.40 8.84
CA LEU A 269 -11.38 -9.83 9.94
C LEU A 269 -11.86 -10.30 11.33
N ASP A 270 -12.99 -11.02 11.41
CA ASP A 270 -13.62 -11.42 12.67
C ASP A 270 -13.10 -12.75 13.23
N GLY A 271 -12.24 -13.46 12.48
CA GLY A 271 -11.71 -14.77 12.83
C GLY A 271 -12.72 -15.91 12.72
N ASN A 272 -13.90 -15.69 12.16
CA ASN A 272 -14.91 -16.71 11.95
C ASN A 272 -14.81 -17.28 10.52
N PRO A 273 -14.31 -18.50 10.34
CA PRO A 273 -14.21 -19.08 9.00
C PRO A 273 -15.56 -19.45 8.37
N ALA A 274 -16.64 -19.51 9.15
CA ALA A 274 -17.94 -20.05 8.72
C ALA A 274 -18.88 -19.01 8.08
N ASN A 275 -18.54 -17.72 8.10
CA ASN A 275 -19.38 -16.64 7.55
C ASN A 275 -18.72 -15.89 6.40
N ASN A 276 -17.60 -16.42 5.87
CA ASN A 276 -16.74 -15.85 4.83
C ASN A 276 -17.40 -15.75 3.43
N PHE A 277 -18.56 -15.12 3.35
CA PHE A 277 -19.36 -14.95 2.15
C PHE A 277 -19.42 -13.47 1.79
N VAL A 278 -18.58 -13.05 0.84
CA VAL A 278 -18.56 -11.67 0.37
C VAL A 278 -19.54 -11.48 -0.79
N ARG A 279 -20.31 -10.39 -0.74
CA ARG A 279 -21.34 -10.06 -1.73
C ARG A 279 -21.05 -8.75 -2.44
N ARG A 280 -21.88 -8.45 -3.44
CA ARG A 280 -21.99 -7.13 -4.06
C ARG A 280 -23.00 -6.31 -3.26
N ALA A 281 -22.57 -5.22 -2.64
CA ALA A 281 -23.41 -4.38 -1.80
C ALA A 281 -24.17 -3.33 -2.62
N ALA A 282 -23.49 -2.70 -3.58
CA ALA A 282 -24.07 -1.71 -4.47
C ALA A 282 -23.36 -1.70 -5.83
N THR A 283 -24.04 -1.14 -6.83
CA THR A 283 -23.47 -0.85 -8.16
C THR A 283 -23.94 0.53 -8.58
N PHE A 284 -23.00 1.37 -8.96
CA PHE A 284 -23.24 2.79 -9.15
C PHE A 284 -22.61 3.25 -10.47
N ASN A 285 -23.46 3.61 -11.42
CA ASN A 285 -23.08 4.19 -12.71
C ASN A 285 -24.26 5.03 -13.25
N PRO A 286 -24.60 6.15 -12.59
CA PRO A 286 -25.73 6.97 -13.00
C PRO A 286 -25.48 7.52 -14.40
N ASP A 287 -26.46 7.35 -15.29
CA ASP A 287 -26.44 7.83 -16.68
C ASP A 287 -25.20 7.40 -17.49
N GLY A 288 -24.50 6.32 -17.08
CA GLY A 288 -23.27 5.88 -17.74
C GLY A 288 -22.06 6.77 -17.49
N LYS A 289 -22.08 7.67 -16.49
CA LYS A 289 -20.98 8.59 -16.20
C LYS A 289 -19.66 7.91 -15.86
N LEU A 290 -19.70 6.68 -15.34
CA LEU A 290 -18.53 5.88 -14.99
C LEU A 290 -18.21 4.80 -16.05
N ASN A 291 -18.72 4.94 -17.28
CA ASN A 291 -18.35 4.05 -18.38
C ASN A 291 -16.83 4.14 -18.67
N GLY A 292 -16.21 2.99 -18.89
CA GLY A 292 -14.77 2.89 -19.10
C GLY A 292 -13.94 3.05 -17.83
N ALA A 293 -14.54 2.96 -16.64
CA ALA A 293 -13.82 3.03 -15.38
C ALA A 293 -12.68 2.01 -15.34
N HIS A 294 -11.46 2.46 -15.09
CA HIS A 294 -10.26 1.62 -15.16
C HIS A 294 -9.21 1.89 -14.09
N ARG A 295 -9.38 2.94 -13.28
CA ARG A 295 -8.55 3.22 -12.10
C ARG A 295 -9.43 3.82 -11.00
N ILE A 296 -9.13 3.46 -9.76
CA ILE A 296 -9.75 4.04 -8.57
C ILE A 296 -8.68 4.35 -7.52
N THR A 297 -8.82 5.47 -6.83
CA THR A 297 -8.03 5.82 -5.64
C THR A 297 -8.95 6.43 -4.60
N ILE A 298 -8.78 6.04 -3.34
CA ILE A 298 -9.58 6.58 -2.24
C ILE A 298 -8.79 7.67 -1.52
N ALA A 299 -9.40 8.85 -1.37
CA ALA A 299 -8.87 9.96 -0.61
C ALA A 299 -9.97 10.46 0.34
N GLY A 300 -9.78 10.25 1.63
CA GLY A 300 -10.82 10.47 2.63
C GLY A 300 -12.08 9.66 2.31
N ALA A 301 -13.24 10.32 2.43
CA ALA A 301 -14.55 9.77 2.08
C ALA A 301 -14.89 9.86 0.57
N TYR A 302 -13.89 9.96 -0.32
CA TYR A 302 -14.10 10.13 -1.76
C TYR A 302 -13.32 9.11 -2.58
N ALA A 303 -13.96 8.54 -3.61
CA ALA A 303 -13.32 7.78 -4.66
C ALA A 303 -13.04 8.67 -5.87
N TYR A 304 -11.79 8.70 -6.30
CA TYR A 304 -11.30 9.33 -7.51
C TYR A 304 -11.21 8.25 -8.59
N ILE A 305 -12.13 8.28 -9.55
CA ILE A 305 -12.29 7.22 -10.56
C ILE A 305 -11.95 7.76 -11.93
N LEU A 306 -10.97 7.14 -12.61
CA LEU A 306 -10.66 7.46 -14.00
C LEU A 306 -11.51 6.59 -14.93
N CYS A 307 -12.15 7.24 -15.90
CA CYS A 307 -13.07 6.66 -16.85
C CYS A 307 -12.95 7.34 -18.23
N ASP A 308 -13.76 6.93 -19.22
CA ASP A 308 -13.67 7.45 -20.60
C ASP A 308 -13.86 8.98 -20.67
N ARG A 309 -14.60 9.57 -19.72
CA ARG A 309 -14.91 11.00 -19.66
C ARG A 309 -13.83 11.84 -18.96
N GLY A 310 -12.93 11.19 -18.22
CA GLY A 310 -11.93 11.86 -17.38
C GLY A 310 -11.93 11.32 -15.95
N LEU A 311 -11.72 12.20 -14.98
CA LEU A 311 -11.79 11.92 -13.55
C LEU A 311 -13.19 12.24 -13.01
N GLU A 312 -13.85 11.26 -12.42
CA GLU A 312 -15.10 11.41 -11.67
C GLU A 312 -14.83 11.26 -10.18
N VAL A 313 -15.36 12.18 -9.37
CA VAL A 313 -15.22 12.17 -7.91
C VAL A 313 -16.53 11.71 -7.29
N VAL A 314 -16.48 10.57 -6.60
CA VAL A 314 -17.65 9.93 -5.99
C VAL A 314 -17.52 9.98 -4.48
N SER A 315 -18.48 10.61 -3.81
CA SER A 315 -18.62 10.54 -2.35
C SER A 315 -19.01 9.13 -1.91
N LEU A 316 -18.31 8.66 -0.88
CA LEU A 316 -18.48 7.39 -0.17
C LEU A 316 -18.89 7.59 1.29
N ASP A 317 -19.42 8.77 1.63
CA ASP A 317 -19.95 9.08 2.97
C ASP A 317 -21.03 8.06 3.37
N ASP A 318 -21.94 7.75 2.44
CA ASP A 318 -22.75 6.53 2.46
C ASP A 318 -22.26 5.57 1.36
N PRO A 319 -21.50 4.51 1.71
CA PRO A 319 -20.97 3.58 0.71
C PRO A 319 -22.07 2.74 0.03
N LEU A 320 -23.29 2.68 0.57
CA LEU A 320 -24.42 1.99 -0.07
C LEU A 320 -25.24 2.91 -0.98
N HIS A 321 -25.06 4.23 -0.86
CA HIS A 321 -25.67 5.23 -1.75
C HIS A 321 -24.64 6.28 -2.22
N PRO A 322 -23.65 5.87 -3.05
CA PRO A 322 -22.62 6.78 -3.54
C PRO A 322 -23.20 7.92 -4.37
N LYS A 323 -22.48 9.05 -4.44
CA LYS A 323 -22.90 10.25 -5.20
C LYS A 323 -21.74 10.87 -5.96
N ILE A 324 -21.93 11.19 -7.23
CA ILE A 324 -20.95 11.99 -7.99
C ILE A 324 -21.00 13.43 -7.47
N THR A 325 -19.83 13.99 -7.16
CA THR A 325 -19.67 15.33 -6.58
C THR A 325 -18.93 16.28 -7.52
N ALA A 326 -18.00 15.76 -8.32
CA ALA A 326 -17.30 16.52 -9.35
C ALA A 326 -16.89 15.65 -10.54
N GLU A 327 -16.64 16.32 -11.66
CA GLU A 327 -16.14 15.75 -12.90
C GLU A 327 -15.02 16.66 -13.44
N VAL A 328 -13.91 16.07 -13.85
CA VAL A 328 -12.79 16.76 -14.50
C VAL A 328 -12.43 16.01 -15.79
N GLY A 329 -12.97 16.48 -16.91
CA GLY A 329 -12.76 15.91 -18.25
C GLY A 329 -11.85 16.74 -19.15
N ALA A 330 -11.89 16.44 -20.45
CA ALA A 330 -11.15 17.21 -21.46
C ALA A 330 -11.69 18.67 -21.56
N PRO A 331 -10.83 19.67 -21.81
CA PRO A 331 -9.39 19.57 -22.11
C PRO A 331 -8.48 19.54 -20.86
N VAL A 332 -9.03 19.56 -19.65
CA VAL A 332 -8.25 19.60 -18.41
C VAL A 332 -7.44 18.31 -18.24
N LEU A 333 -8.11 17.16 -18.34
CA LEU A 333 -7.51 15.83 -18.36
C LEU A 333 -7.82 15.14 -19.68
N ASN A 334 -6.80 14.67 -20.39
CA ASN A 334 -6.96 14.02 -21.69
C ASN A 334 -6.49 12.56 -21.63
N GLU A 335 -7.43 11.62 -21.67
CA GLU A 335 -7.18 10.18 -21.52
C GLU A 335 -6.37 9.88 -20.24
N PRO A 336 -6.85 10.24 -19.04
CA PRO A 336 -6.10 10.02 -17.80
C PRO A 336 -5.95 8.53 -17.50
N THR A 337 -4.78 8.13 -17.00
CA THR A 337 -4.36 6.72 -16.83
C THR A 337 -4.05 6.32 -15.39
N GLY A 338 -3.67 7.28 -14.56
CA GLY A 338 -3.27 7.07 -13.17
C GLY A 338 -3.59 8.28 -12.30
N VAL A 339 -3.91 8.03 -11.04
CA VAL A 339 -4.18 9.08 -10.06
C VAL A 339 -3.64 8.63 -8.70
N ALA A 340 -3.04 9.55 -7.96
CA ALA A 340 -2.67 9.37 -6.57
C ALA A 340 -2.87 10.68 -5.81
N VAL A 341 -3.29 10.60 -4.55
CA VAL A 341 -3.52 11.77 -3.70
C VAL A 341 -2.53 11.79 -2.56
N GLN A 342 -1.91 12.94 -2.33
CA GLN A 342 -1.11 13.19 -1.13
C GLN A 342 -1.52 14.55 -0.57
N PHE A 343 -2.12 14.52 0.63
CA PHE A 343 -2.59 15.71 1.32
C PHE A 343 -3.57 16.52 0.44
N ARG A 344 -3.25 17.77 0.08
CA ARG A 344 -4.12 18.67 -0.70
C ARG A 344 -3.92 18.59 -2.21
N TYR A 345 -3.20 17.58 -2.70
CA TYR A 345 -2.87 17.50 -4.13
C TYR A 345 -3.15 16.10 -4.67
N ALA A 346 -3.86 16.06 -5.80
CA ALA A 346 -4.01 14.88 -6.63
C ALA A 346 -3.09 14.98 -7.83
N PHE A 347 -2.25 13.97 -8.02
CA PHE A 347 -1.33 13.85 -9.14
C PHE A 347 -1.95 12.90 -10.14
N VAL A 348 -2.21 13.37 -11.36
CA VAL A 348 -2.91 12.62 -12.40
C VAL A 348 -1.99 12.47 -13.59
N THR A 349 -1.80 11.23 -14.06
CA THR A 349 -1.14 10.97 -15.33
C THR A 349 -2.16 10.94 -16.45
N ASP A 350 -1.85 11.59 -17.56
CA ASP A 350 -2.65 11.59 -18.77
C ASP A 350 -1.73 11.57 -20.01
N LYS A 351 -2.32 11.69 -21.20
CA LYS A 351 -1.58 11.64 -22.48
C LYS A 351 -0.46 12.69 -22.61
N GLU A 352 -0.55 13.80 -21.88
CA GLU A 352 0.44 14.89 -21.91
C GLU A 352 1.54 14.72 -20.85
N GLY A 353 1.33 13.85 -19.87
CA GLY A 353 2.30 13.51 -18.83
C GLY A 353 1.69 13.52 -17.45
N LEU A 354 2.33 14.20 -16.49
CA LEU A 354 1.82 14.36 -15.11
C LEU A 354 1.22 15.77 -14.94
N LYS A 355 0.00 15.84 -14.40
CA LYS A 355 -0.70 17.08 -14.02
C LYS A 355 -1.04 17.05 -12.53
N VAL A 356 -1.20 18.23 -11.92
CA VAL A 356 -1.57 18.35 -10.50
C VAL A 356 -2.90 19.08 -10.37
N LEU A 357 -3.81 18.47 -9.62
CA LEU A 357 -5.05 19.09 -9.16
C LEU A 357 -4.91 19.46 -7.68
N GLU A 358 -5.36 20.66 -7.34
CA GLU A 358 -5.59 21.13 -5.99
C GLU A 358 -6.88 20.47 -5.47
N VAL A 359 -6.81 19.80 -4.32
CA VAL A 359 -7.89 19.02 -3.70
C VAL A 359 -7.99 19.29 -2.19
N THR A 360 -7.73 20.52 -1.73
CA THR A 360 -8.05 20.93 -0.34
C THR A 360 -9.51 20.67 -0.03
N HIS A 361 -10.38 20.86 -1.02
CA HIS A 361 -11.75 20.37 -1.04
C HIS A 361 -11.80 19.11 -1.90
N LEU A 362 -11.89 17.94 -1.25
CA LEU A 362 -11.83 16.63 -1.92
C LEU A 362 -12.97 16.40 -2.91
N ASP A 363 -14.07 17.13 -2.79
CA ASP A 363 -15.24 17.10 -3.67
C ASP A 363 -15.13 18.06 -4.86
N GLN A 364 -14.10 18.92 -4.91
CA GLN A 364 -13.95 19.97 -5.93
C GLN A 364 -12.50 20.11 -6.42
N PRO A 365 -11.95 19.10 -7.14
CA PRO A 365 -10.60 19.20 -7.68
C PRO A 365 -10.45 20.34 -8.69
N LYS A 366 -9.36 21.10 -8.59
CA LYS A 366 -9.06 22.23 -9.49
C LYS A 366 -7.69 22.06 -10.12
N LEU A 367 -7.59 22.22 -11.43
CA LEU A 367 -6.30 22.16 -12.12
C LEU A 367 -5.40 23.32 -11.71
N ILE A 368 -4.14 23.01 -11.39
CA ILE A 368 -3.08 24.00 -11.25
C ILE A 368 -2.37 24.10 -12.60
N GLU A 369 -2.69 25.13 -13.39
CA GLU A 369 -2.25 25.23 -14.80
C GLU A 369 -0.73 25.09 -14.99
N ALA A 370 0.06 25.68 -14.09
CA ALA A 370 1.51 25.66 -14.14
C ALA A 370 2.14 24.34 -13.64
N ALA A 371 1.36 23.47 -13.01
CA ALA A 371 1.84 22.27 -12.33
C ALA A 371 1.78 21.04 -13.25
N ARG A 372 2.68 20.99 -14.23
CA ARG A 372 2.72 19.93 -15.24
C ARG A 372 4.15 19.44 -15.49
N VAL A 373 4.31 18.14 -15.70
CA VAL A 373 5.57 17.52 -16.15
C VAL A 373 5.31 16.72 -17.43
N PRO A 374 5.78 17.17 -18.61
CA PRO A 374 5.58 16.46 -19.85
C PRO A 374 6.25 15.08 -19.84
N LEU A 375 5.48 14.03 -20.14
CA LEU A 375 5.94 12.65 -20.22
C LEU A 375 5.24 11.96 -21.39
N ARG A 376 5.95 11.06 -22.09
CA ARG A 376 5.48 10.51 -23.37
C ARG A 376 4.50 9.35 -23.24
N ASP A 377 4.58 8.59 -22.16
CA ASP A 377 3.80 7.36 -21.95
C ASP A 377 3.56 7.16 -20.45
N ALA A 378 3.03 8.19 -19.78
CA ALA A 378 2.71 8.14 -18.36
C ALA A 378 1.47 7.27 -18.11
N ARG A 379 1.63 6.21 -17.32
CA ARG A 379 0.61 5.15 -17.16
C ARG A 379 0.06 5.01 -15.74
N ASN A 380 0.89 5.26 -14.75
CA ASN A 380 0.50 5.30 -13.36
C ASN A 380 1.46 6.16 -12.55
N VAL A 381 1.04 6.55 -11.34
CA VAL A 381 1.84 7.35 -10.42
C VAL A 381 1.77 6.78 -9.01
N TYR A 382 2.93 6.73 -8.36
CA TYR A 382 3.06 6.40 -6.95
C TYR A 382 3.78 7.52 -6.21
N LEU A 383 3.24 7.93 -5.07
CA LEU A 383 3.76 9.06 -4.30
C LEU A 383 4.52 8.53 -3.09
N ALA A 384 5.72 9.03 -2.84
CA ALA A 384 6.40 8.82 -1.59
C ALA A 384 7.16 10.06 -1.17
N ARG A 385 6.79 10.61 -0.01
CA ARG A 385 7.45 11.78 0.60
C ARG A 385 7.41 12.98 -0.36
N THR A 386 8.56 13.39 -0.89
CA THR A 386 8.68 14.53 -1.80
C THR A 386 8.87 14.11 -3.27
N TYR A 387 8.63 12.84 -3.61
CA TYR A 387 8.77 12.33 -4.97
C TYR A 387 7.49 11.64 -5.46
N ALA A 388 7.19 11.85 -6.75
CA ALA A 388 6.28 11.01 -7.52
C ALA A 388 7.09 10.11 -8.45
N TYR A 389 6.81 8.80 -8.39
CA TYR A 389 7.38 7.77 -9.26
C TYR A 389 6.33 7.42 -10.31
N VAL A 390 6.55 7.87 -11.54
CA VAL A 390 5.63 7.68 -12.65
C VAL A 390 6.12 6.53 -13.52
N SER A 391 5.26 5.54 -13.76
CA SER A 391 5.51 4.50 -14.75
C SER A 391 5.36 5.11 -16.15
N ASN A 392 6.46 5.16 -16.90
CA ASN A 392 6.56 5.88 -18.17
C ASN A 392 6.83 4.93 -19.36
N GLY A 393 6.22 3.75 -19.33
CA GLY A 393 6.27 2.78 -20.42
C GLY A 393 7.69 2.41 -20.86
N ARG A 394 8.02 2.69 -22.12
CA ARG A 394 9.35 2.36 -22.71
C ARG A 394 10.48 3.25 -22.21
N ASP A 395 10.16 4.43 -21.69
CA ASP A 395 11.14 5.36 -21.13
C ASP A 395 11.48 5.00 -19.67
N GLY A 396 10.86 3.96 -19.12
CA GLY A 396 11.13 3.42 -17.79
C GLY A 396 10.36 4.15 -16.69
N MET A 397 11.07 4.64 -15.68
CA MET A 397 10.53 5.33 -14.52
C MET A 397 10.92 6.81 -14.56
N ALA A 398 9.93 7.69 -14.55
CA ALA A 398 10.15 9.11 -14.30
C ALA A 398 10.06 9.39 -12.80
N ILE A 399 11.11 9.98 -12.23
CA ILE A 399 11.15 10.41 -10.84
C ILE A 399 10.97 11.92 -10.84
N VAL A 400 9.84 12.38 -10.31
CA VAL A 400 9.42 13.78 -10.28
C VAL A 400 9.54 14.30 -8.87
N ASP A 401 10.24 15.41 -8.68
CA ASP A 401 10.26 16.16 -7.42
C ASP A 401 8.94 16.92 -7.28
N ILE A 402 8.24 16.62 -6.19
CA ILE A 402 6.92 17.18 -5.82
C ILE A 402 6.98 17.88 -4.45
N GLU A 403 8.17 18.24 -3.95
CA GLU A 403 8.32 19.05 -2.72
C GLU A 403 7.51 20.36 -2.82
N ARG A 404 7.48 20.94 -4.02
CA ARG A 404 6.59 22.05 -4.40
C ARG A 404 5.56 21.52 -5.39
N PRO A 405 4.41 21.00 -4.93
CA PRO A 405 3.43 20.32 -5.78
C PRO A 405 2.78 21.23 -6.83
N GLU A 406 2.74 22.54 -6.59
CA GLU A 406 2.27 23.53 -7.58
C GLU A 406 3.31 23.80 -8.70
N ARG A 407 4.55 23.31 -8.53
CA ARG A 407 5.66 23.46 -9.47
C ARG A 407 6.51 22.17 -9.51
N PRO A 408 5.90 21.02 -9.85
CA PRO A 408 6.61 19.76 -9.92
C PRO A 408 7.66 19.82 -11.05
N LYS A 409 8.76 19.08 -10.89
CA LYS A 409 9.82 19.03 -11.90
C LYS A 409 10.36 17.62 -12.05
N LEU A 410 10.66 17.23 -13.28
CA LEU A 410 11.37 15.97 -13.53
C LEU A 410 12.76 16.05 -12.88
N ALA A 411 13.01 15.22 -11.87
CA ALA A 411 14.32 15.15 -11.22
C ALA A 411 15.26 14.24 -12.01
N GLN A 412 14.76 13.09 -12.45
CA GLN A 412 15.51 12.15 -13.30
C GLN A 412 14.58 11.21 -14.06
N MET A 413 15.05 10.78 -15.24
CA MET A 413 14.49 9.63 -15.96
C MET A 413 15.40 8.42 -15.75
N PHE A 414 14.84 7.28 -15.40
CA PHE A 414 15.60 6.06 -15.15
C PHE A 414 15.00 4.88 -15.93
N ASN A 415 15.78 4.31 -16.86
CA ASN A 415 15.38 3.14 -17.65
C ASN A 415 16.33 1.93 -17.51
N ALA A 416 17.29 2.00 -16.58
CA ALA A 416 18.33 0.99 -16.37
C ALA A 416 19.05 0.59 -17.69
N ASN A 417 19.48 1.55 -18.50
CA ASN A 417 20.14 1.31 -19.79
C ASN A 417 19.29 0.49 -20.79
N GLY A 418 17.98 0.73 -20.80
CA GLY A 418 17.02 0.05 -21.69
C GLY A 418 16.54 -1.31 -21.17
N GLU A 419 16.83 -1.63 -19.91
CA GLU A 419 16.35 -2.86 -19.30
C GLU A 419 14.92 -2.78 -18.78
N LEU A 420 14.45 -1.58 -18.41
CA LEU A 420 13.02 -1.28 -18.24
C LEU A 420 12.42 -1.04 -19.63
N LYS A 421 11.52 -1.93 -20.06
CA LYS A 421 11.04 -1.97 -21.46
C LYS A 421 9.57 -1.60 -21.62
N ASP A 422 8.77 -1.85 -20.59
CA ASP A 422 7.33 -1.69 -20.60
C ASP A 422 6.84 -1.42 -19.18
N THR A 423 7.32 -0.34 -18.56
CA THR A 423 7.02 -0.04 -17.17
C THR A 423 5.54 0.35 -17.04
N ARG A 424 4.75 -0.53 -16.42
CA ARG A 424 3.29 -0.42 -16.25
C ARG A 424 2.93 0.18 -14.89
N ASP A 425 3.60 -0.29 -13.83
CA ASP A 425 3.31 0.13 -12.47
C ASP A 425 4.55 0.09 -11.57
N ILE A 426 4.55 0.92 -10.53
CA ILE A 426 5.66 1.10 -9.59
C ILE A 426 5.08 1.28 -8.18
N LYS A 427 5.59 0.51 -7.22
CA LYS A 427 5.38 0.75 -5.78
C LYS A 427 6.71 0.84 -5.07
N THR A 428 6.81 1.63 -4.01
CA THR A 428 8.06 1.70 -3.22
C THR A 428 7.91 1.04 -1.87
N GLY A 429 9.03 0.54 -1.34
CA GLY A 429 9.13 0.04 0.03
C GLY A 429 10.51 0.32 0.59
N MET A 430 10.62 0.36 1.92
CA MET A 430 11.88 0.57 2.62
C MET A 430 12.24 -0.65 3.46
N VAL A 431 13.53 -0.97 3.48
CA VAL A 431 14.11 -1.97 4.40
C VAL A 431 15.34 -1.36 5.03
N SER A 432 15.35 -1.27 6.36
CA SER A 432 16.39 -0.58 7.13
C SER A 432 16.59 0.86 6.63
N SER A 433 17.74 1.15 6.02
CA SER A 433 18.14 2.48 5.55
C SER A 433 18.21 2.59 4.03
N SER A 434 17.59 1.65 3.32
CA SER A 434 17.51 1.62 1.86
C SER A 434 16.05 1.64 1.40
N GLN A 435 15.79 2.31 0.28
CA GLN A 435 14.48 2.29 -0.37
C GLN A 435 14.59 1.54 -1.70
N PHE A 436 13.52 0.83 -2.05
CA PHE A 436 13.39 0.06 -3.27
C PHE A 436 12.09 0.43 -3.99
N ALA A 437 12.14 0.44 -5.31
CA ALA A 437 10.98 0.44 -6.19
C ALA A 437 10.80 -0.97 -6.77
N PHE A 438 9.58 -1.47 -6.64
CA PHE A 438 9.09 -2.71 -7.22
C PHE A 438 8.35 -2.36 -8.51
N VAL A 439 8.82 -2.90 -9.63
CA VAL A 439 8.41 -2.45 -10.97
C VAL A 439 7.78 -3.61 -11.73
N ALA A 440 6.53 -3.41 -12.15
CA ALA A 440 5.85 -4.24 -13.13
C ALA A 440 6.23 -3.76 -14.53
N ASP A 441 7.03 -4.55 -15.26
CA ASP A 441 7.62 -4.19 -16.55
C ASP A 441 7.04 -5.00 -17.72
N GLY A 442 5.72 -5.27 -17.67
CA GLY A 442 4.99 -5.98 -18.72
C GLY A 442 5.61 -7.34 -19.04
N GLU A 443 5.80 -7.62 -20.33
CA GLU A 443 6.42 -8.86 -20.83
C GLU A 443 7.87 -9.06 -20.38
N ALA A 444 8.56 -8.01 -19.94
CA ALA A 444 9.91 -8.08 -19.40
C ALA A 444 9.94 -8.45 -17.90
N GLY A 445 8.77 -8.74 -17.32
CA GLY A 445 8.60 -9.31 -15.99
C GLY A 445 8.67 -8.30 -14.86
N PHE A 446 9.06 -8.77 -13.69
CA PHE A 446 9.15 -7.97 -12.47
C PHE A 446 10.60 -7.55 -12.20
N LYS A 447 10.79 -6.32 -11.72
CA LYS A 447 12.13 -5.79 -11.38
C LYS A 447 12.15 -5.08 -10.03
N ILE A 448 13.32 -5.07 -9.43
CA ILE A 448 13.59 -4.33 -8.20
C ILE A 448 14.69 -3.31 -8.49
N VAL A 449 14.35 -2.04 -8.31
CA VAL A 449 15.26 -0.91 -8.43
C VAL A 449 15.55 -0.40 -7.03
N GLN A 450 16.80 -0.45 -6.58
CA GLN A 450 17.21 0.24 -5.37
C GLN A 450 17.16 1.74 -5.64
N LEU A 451 16.33 2.47 -4.90
CA LEU A 451 16.17 3.92 -5.03
C LEU A 451 17.22 4.70 -4.25
N PHE A 452 17.76 4.17 -3.15
CA PHE A 452 18.99 4.63 -2.50
C PHE A 452 19.44 3.62 -1.44
N SER A 453 20.66 3.77 -0.95
CA SER A 453 21.21 3.05 0.21
C SER A 453 22.18 3.92 1.01
N PRO A 454 22.59 3.48 2.21
CA PRO A 454 23.65 4.15 2.96
C PRO A 454 25.02 4.16 2.26
N VAL A 455 25.23 3.27 1.29
CA VAL A 455 26.50 3.13 0.57
C VAL A 455 26.66 4.20 -0.51
N ASP A 456 25.56 4.67 -1.09
CA ASP A 456 25.55 5.56 -2.26
C ASP A 456 24.77 6.86 -2.07
N ASN A 457 24.24 7.09 -0.86
CA ASN A 457 23.53 8.32 -0.52
C ASN A 457 23.92 8.74 0.90
N ASP A 458 24.68 9.82 1.02
CA ASP A 458 25.12 10.39 2.31
C ASP A 458 23.97 11.04 3.11
N LYS A 459 22.84 11.32 2.46
CA LYS A 459 21.62 11.88 3.06
C LYS A 459 20.59 10.82 3.41
N PHE A 460 20.96 9.54 3.46
CA PHE A 460 20.03 8.43 3.70
C PHE A 460 19.25 8.50 5.04
N TYR A 461 19.74 9.24 6.03
CA TYR A 461 19.03 9.52 7.29
C TYR A 461 18.02 10.69 7.21
N GLY A 462 18.00 11.43 6.11
CA GLY A 462 17.09 12.57 5.92
C GLY A 462 15.64 12.15 5.69
N PHE A 463 14.73 13.13 5.80
CA PHE A 463 13.29 12.89 5.57
C PHE A 463 13.00 12.41 4.14
N SER A 464 13.69 12.92 3.12
CA SER A 464 13.48 12.53 1.73
C SER A 464 14.82 12.51 0.97
N PRO A 465 15.61 11.43 1.11
CA PRO A 465 16.92 11.34 0.46
C PRO A 465 16.79 11.38 -1.07
N PRO A 466 17.68 12.09 -1.80
CA PRO A 466 17.64 12.11 -3.26
C PRO A 466 17.80 10.70 -3.86
N PRO A 467 16.92 10.23 -4.76
CA PRO A 467 17.03 8.87 -5.26
C PRO A 467 18.25 8.68 -6.18
N THR A 468 18.99 7.59 -5.98
CA THR A 468 20.13 7.08 -6.75
C THR A 468 19.79 5.72 -7.37
N PRO A 469 18.85 5.66 -8.33
CA PRO A 469 18.23 4.42 -8.79
C PRO A 469 19.24 3.45 -9.44
N LYS A 470 19.19 2.17 -9.03
CA LYS A 470 20.01 1.08 -9.55
C LYS A 470 19.17 -0.18 -9.70
N LEU A 471 19.19 -0.82 -10.86
CA LEU A 471 18.50 -2.10 -11.06
C LEU A 471 19.29 -3.21 -10.35
N VAL A 472 18.68 -3.82 -9.33
CA VAL A 472 19.37 -4.80 -8.45
C VAL A 472 18.82 -6.22 -8.57
N ALA A 473 17.57 -6.39 -9.00
CA ALA A 473 17.00 -7.73 -9.22
C ALA A 473 15.98 -7.75 -10.36
N ARG A 474 15.79 -8.95 -10.92
CA ARG A 474 14.87 -9.24 -12.02
C ARG A 474 14.22 -10.59 -11.79
N TYR A 475 12.95 -10.72 -12.16
CA TYR A 475 12.23 -11.97 -12.12
C TYR A 475 11.34 -12.08 -13.36
N LYS A 476 11.53 -13.17 -14.13
CA LYS A 476 10.69 -13.45 -15.30
C LYS A 476 9.38 -14.09 -14.83
N THR A 477 8.28 -13.36 -15.01
CA THR A 477 6.93 -13.86 -14.76
C THR A 477 6.46 -14.78 -15.90
N LYS A 478 5.39 -15.56 -15.67
CA LYS A 478 4.84 -16.47 -16.69
C LYS A 478 4.09 -15.73 -17.80
N GLY A 479 3.42 -14.65 -17.44
CA GLY A 479 2.81 -13.67 -18.35
C GLY A 479 3.27 -12.26 -17.99
N PRO A 480 2.68 -11.21 -18.58
CA PRO A 480 3.10 -9.84 -18.31
C PRO A 480 2.89 -9.44 -16.84
N ALA A 481 3.85 -8.71 -16.29
CA ALA A 481 3.69 -8.05 -15.00
C ALA A 481 2.98 -6.70 -15.22
N LEU A 482 1.71 -6.58 -14.82
CA LEU A 482 0.90 -5.39 -15.07
C LEU A 482 0.86 -4.40 -13.91
N ILE A 483 0.82 -4.91 -12.68
CA ILE A 483 0.53 -4.13 -11.48
C ILE A 483 1.36 -4.67 -10.31
N VAL A 484 1.67 -3.81 -9.34
CA VAL A 484 2.27 -4.19 -8.06
C VAL A 484 1.33 -3.77 -6.94
N SER A 485 0.99 -4.70 -6.05
CA SER A 485 0.24 -4.34 -4.84
C SER A 485 1.05 -3.38 -3.98
N GLU A 486 0.38 -2.37 -3.47
CA GLU A 486 0.93 -1.59 -2.36
C GLU A 486 1.10 -2.48 -1.12
N GLY A 487 2.15 -2.20 -0.35
CA GLY A 487 2.39 -2.83 0.94
C GLY A 487 1.54 -2.19 2.04
N THR A 488 1.77 -2.59 3.29
CA THR A 488 1.04 -2.02 4.43
C THR A 488 1.59 -0.63 4.82
N ASP A 489 0.71 0.36 4.84
CA ASP A 489 0.96 1.69 5.40
C ASP A 489 1.00 1.63 6.93
N ARG A 490 2.21 1.68 7.50
CA ARG A 490 2.39 1.61 8.97
C ARG A 490 2.23 2.95 9.69
N ASP A 491 2.46 4.05 8.99
CA ASP A 491 2.56 5.39 9.60
C ASP A 491 1.35 6.29 9.28
N ARG A 492 0.23 5.71 8.81
CA ARG A 492 -0.99 6.45 8.46
C ARG A 492 -2.03 6.35 9.59
N GLY A 493 -2.13 7.40 10.40
CA GLY A 493 -3.05 7.47 11.54
C GLY A 493 -4.44 8.03 11.23
N VAL A 494 -4.55 8.85 10.18
CA VAL A 494 -5.77 9.58 9.78
C VAL A 494 -5.81 9.71 8.25
N ASP A 495 -7.02 9.72 7.69
CA ASP A 495 -7.22 10.02 6.26
C ASP A 495 -7.43 11.51 5.99
N GLU A 496 -7.64 11.86 4.72
CA GLU A 496 -7.81 13.23 4.25
C GLU A 496 -9.14 13.86 4.73
N SER A 497 -10.11 13.05 5.16
CA SER A 497 -11.39 13.47 5.74
C SER A 497 -11.36 13.48 7.28
N GLY A 498 -10.22 13.22 7.91
CA GLY A 498 -10.09 13.22 9.36
C GLY A 498 -10.59 11.93 10.04
N ASN A 499 -10.86 10.87 9.28
CA ASN A 499 -11.29 9.59 9.82
C ASN A 499 -10.08 8.85 10.41
N GLN A 500 -10.31 8.22 11.56
CA GLN A 500 -9.30 7.44 12.27
C GLN A 500 -8.99 6.13 11.54
N LEU A 501 -7.70 5.89 11.27
CA LEU A 501 -7.17 4.68 10.63
C LEU A 501 -6.45 3.74 11.59
N SER A 502 -5.90 4.29 12.68
CA SER A 502 -5.09 3.55 13.65
C SER A 502 -5.53 3.85 15.07
N VAL A 503 -5.37 2.89 15.97
CA VAL A 503 -5.55 3.07 17.42
C VAL A 503 -4.21 3.39 18.06
N PHE A 504 -4.12 4.49 18.79
CA PHE A 504 -2.89 4.89 19.48
C PHE A 504 -2.84 4.27 20.89
N GLY A 505 -1.67 3.76 21.28
CA GLY A 505 -1.48 3.02 22.54
C GLY A 505 -1.49 3.85 23.83
N ARG A 506 -2.04 5.08 23.82
CA ARG A 506 -2.15 5.95 25.00
C ARG A 506 -3.60 6.37 25.17
N ARG A 507 -4.11 6.29 26.40
CA ARG A 507 -5.45 6.76 26.76
C ARG A 507 -5.60 8.24 26.39
N GLY A 508 -6.67 8.60 25.67
CA GLY A 508 -6.90 9.97 25.20
C GLY A 508 -6.14 10.34 23.91
N ALA A 509 -5.28 9.45 23.40
CA ALA A 509 -4.60 9.69 22.12
C ALA A 509 -5.49 9.24 20.97
N ARG A 510 -5.92 10.21 20.16
CA ARG A 510 -6.61 9.98 18.89
C ARG A 510 -5.95 10.81 17.79
N PRO A 511 -6.09 10.43 16.51
CA PRO A 511 -5.69 11.33 15.44
C PRO A 511 -6.50 12.62 15.47
N PHE A 512 -6.03 13.64 14.75
CA PHE A 512 -6.83 14.85 14.52
C PHE A 512 -8.07 14.52 13.69
N ASN A 513 -9.20 15.14 14.00
CA ASN A 513 -10.35 15.16 13.11
C ASN A 513 -10.17 16.20 11.99
N GLN A 514 -11.10 16.25 11.04
CA GLN A 514 -10.99 17.15 9.89
C GLN A 514 -10.82 18.62 10.29
N GLN A 515 -11.62 19.10 11.25
CA GLN A 515 -11.57 20.49 11.71
C GLN A 515 -10.23 20.82 12.36
N GLU A 516 -9.69 19.91 13.17
CA GLU A 516 -8.36 20.03 13.77
C GLU A 516 -7.25 20.06 12.73
N MET A 517 -7.32 19.18 11.72
CA MET A 517 -6.36 19.21 10.62
C MET A 517 -6.44 20.53 9.87
N GLN A 518 -7.64 20.97 9.50
CA GLN A 518 -7.86 22.22 8.76
C GLN A 518 -7.34 23.43 9.53
N ARG A 519 -7.50 23.50 10.86
CA ARG A 519 -6.94 24.60 11.66
C ARG A 519 -5.42 24.76 11.55
N MET A 520 -4.70 23.72 11.11
CA MET A 520 -3.25 23.80 10.91
C MET A 520 -2.85 24.50 9.61
N TYR A 521 -3.69 24.43 8.57
CA TYR A 521 -3.34 24.93 7.23
C TYR A 521 -4.40 25.83 6.59
N MET A 522 -5.53 26.08 7.25
CA MET A 522 -6.58 27.01 6.81
C MET A 522 -6.78 28.10 7.86
N ARG A 523 -6.87 29.36 7.41
CA ARG A 523 -7.26 30.52 8.23
C ARG A 523 -8.25 31.38 7.44
N ASN A 524 -9.38 31.74 8.06
CA ASN A 524 -10.43 32.56 7.43
C ASN A 524 -10.94 32.01 6.08
N GLY A 525 -10.93 30.67 5.90
CA GLY A 525 -11.33 30.03 4.65
C GLY A 525 -10.25 29.98 3.57
N GLU A 526 -9.07 30.54 3.83
CA GLU A 526 -7.94 30.55 2.89
C GLU A 526 -6.78 29.69 3.40
N LEU A 527 -5.93 29.25 2.47
CA LEU A 527 -4.72 28.53 2.81
C LEU A 527 -3.78 29.43 3.60
N TYR A 528 -3.42 28.99 4.80
CA TYR A 528 -2.38 29.62 5.58
C TYR A 528 -1.00 29.18 5.09
N THR A 529 -0.20 30.13 4.59
CA THR A 529 1.18 29.90 4.15
C THR A 529 2.15 30.73 4.96
N VAL A 530 3.41 30.29 5.02
CA VAL A 530 4.52 31.03 5.59
C VAL A 530 5.59 31.22 4.52
N THR A 531 6.32 32.34 4.59
CA THR A 531 7.48 32.55 3.72
C THR A 531 8.73 31.92 4.34
N ASN A 532 9.64 31.44 3.49
CA ASN A 532 10.99 31.05 3.92
C ASN A 532 11.88 32.26 4.22
N ASP A 533 11.47 33.46 3.80
CA ASP A 533 12.17 34.69 4.13
C ASP A 533 11.90 35.02 5.59
N PRO A 534 12.94 35.00 6.46
CA PRO A 534 12.73 35.31 7.87
C PRO A 534 12.20 36.75 8.00
N PRO A 535 11.25 37.02 8.90
CA PRO A 535 10.66 38.35 9.06
C PRO A 535 11.65 39.42 9.58
N GLY A 536 12.89 39.02 9.89
CA GLY A 536 13.97 39.90 10.35
C GLY A 536 15.18 39.10 10.81
N ARG A 537 16.15 39.79 11.43
CA ARG A 537 17.27 39.11 12.09
C ARG A 537 16.74 38.22 13.23
N PRO A 538 17.36 37.04 13.48
CA PRO A 538 17.03 36.23 14.64
C PRO A 538 17.05 37.10 15.90
N VAL A 539 15.95 37.09 16.65
CA VAL A 539 15.89 37.76 17.95
C VAL A 539 16.77 36.95 18.89
N ASP A 540 17.66 37.62 19.63
CA ASP A 540 18.50 36.94 20.63
C ASP A 540 17.60 36.34 21.71
N SER A 541 17.56 35.01 21.78
CA SER A 541 16.72 34.25 22.72
C SER A 541 17.10 34.47 24.19
N HIS A 542 18.22 35.15 24.46
CA HIS A 542 18.64 35.57 25.79
C HIS A 542 18.19 36.98 26.17
N THR A 543 17.57 37.73 25.26
CA THR A 543 16.96 39.02 25.61
C THR A 543 15.53 38.77 26.07
N PRO A 544 15.15 39.05 27.34
CA PRO A 544 13.79 38.91 27.79
C PRO A 544 12.88 39.79 26.92
N ILE A 545 11.82 39.22 26.37
CA ILE A 545 10.77 40.00 25.70
C ILE A 545 10.20 40.94 26.77
N LYS A 546 10.52 42.23 26.68
CA LYS A 546 9.89 43.24 27.53
C LYS A 546 8.41 43.27 27.16
N ALA A 547 7.53 43.30 28.16
CA ALA A 547 6.07 43.20 28.02
C ALA A 547 5.38 44.31 27.19
N GLY A 548 6.14 45.14 26.46
CA GLY A 548 5.64 46.16 25.52
C GLY A 548 6.09 45.99 24.07
N ASP A 549 7.01 45.06 23.77
CA ASP A 549 7.56 44.83 22.42
C ASP A 549 7.02 43.54 21.77
N ALA A 550 5.91 43.01 22.28
CA ALA A 550 5.22 41.93 21.59
C ALA A 550 4.86 42.42 20.16
N PRO A 551 5.16 41.65 19.10
CA PRO A 551 4.69 42.00 17.77
C PRO A 551 3.17 42.18 17.86
N ALA A 552 2.68 43.33 17.39
CA ALA A 552 1.29 43.72 17.50
C ALA A 552 0.40 42.52 17.22
N GLU A 553 -0.38 42.09 18.21
CA GLU A 553 -1.47 41.15 17.96
C GLU A 553 -2.26 41.73 16.81
N GLU A 554 -2.25 41.01 15.69
CA GLU A 554 -3.15 41.23 14.58
C GLU A 554 -4.54 41.27 15.19
N LYS A 555 -5.14 42.48 15.22
CA LYS A 555 -6.41 42.75 15.92
C LYS A 555 -7.38 41.64 15.56
N LYS A 556 -7.66 40.74 16.51
CA LYS A 556 -8.84 39.89 16.45
C LYS A 556 -10.01 40.84 16.28
N GLY A 557 -10.63 40.81 15.09
CA GLY A 557 -11.89 41.46 14.85
C GLY A 557 -12.82 41.07 16.00
N SER A 558 -13.27 42.07 16.73
CA SER A 558 -14.24 41.92 17.81
C SER A 558 -15.49 41.25 17.26
N GLY A 559 -15.63 39.95 17.52
CA GLY A 559 -16.93 39.31 17.56
C GLY A 559 -17.70 39.98 18.69
N GLY A 560 -18.59 40.89 18.32
CA GLY A 560 -19.53 41.49 19.25
C GLY A 560 -20.41 40.41 19.86
N GLU A 561 -20.63 40.53 21.16
CA GLU A 561 -21.62 39.78 21.91
C GLU A 561 -22.99 39.83 21.21
N ARG A 562 -23.51 38.66 20.82
CA ARG A 562 -24.87 38.18 21.09
C ARG A 562 -25.04 36.73 20.65
#